data_AF-A0A3A0BNW6-F1
#
_entry.id   AF-A0A3A0BNW6-F1
#
_cell.length_a   1.000
_cell.length_b   1.000
_cell.length_c   1.000
_cell.angle_alpha   90.00
_cell.angle_beta   90.00
_cell.angle_gamma   90.00
#
_symmetry.space_group_name_H-M   'P 1'
#
loop_
_entity.id
_entity.type
_entity.pdbx_description
1 polymer ?
#
loop_
_entity_poly.entity_id
_entity_poly.type
_entity_poly.pdbx_seq_one_letter_code
_entity_poly.pdbx_strand_id
1 'polypeptide(L)'
;KGKWANAPVYTLLGGPTRTEIPAYASMLGYSLDPELVQERVQEVVSQGYAATKWFFRDGPTDGAAGIARNLRLVRTLRESVGPDVDIMLDCWMSWDVPYTIQMADRLEEYHPRWLEEPVLPDKIEQYAEIRRNVRIPISGGEHEYTRWGLKELMDAGACDVLQPDIYWAGGISEMQKIIALASAYDLPVIPHGHSTPATAHVIAAWPQTTCPILEYLVKWNEIHQFFLKTPLKPVGGKIILPTAPGLGMELDEAKIEKQTDIND
;
A
#
# COMPACT_ATOMS: atom_id res chain seq x y z
N LYS A 1 24.51 5.25 6.15
CA LYS A 1 25.01 3.88 6.44
C LYS A 1 25.33 3.10 5.16
N GLY A 2 24.36 2.80 4.27
CA GLY A 2 24.63 2.07 3.02
C GLY A 2 25.74 2.67 2.15
N LYS A 3 25.69 3.99 1.87
CA LYS A 3 26.76 4.69 1.14
C LYS A 3 28.15 4.53 1.78
N TRP A 4 28.24 4.68 3.11
CA TRP A 4 29.49 4.50 3.86
C TRP A 4 30.01 3.06 3.79
N ALA A 5 29.12 2.07 3.83
CA ALA A 5 29.46 0.65 3.71
C ALA A 5 29.64 0.18 2.25
N ASN A 6 29.51 1.08 1.27
CA ASN A 6 29.49 0.78 -0.17
C ASN A 6 28.53 -0.37 -0.54
N ALA A 7 27.34 -0.39 0.07
CA ALA A 7 26.35 -1.45 -0.10
C ALA A 7 24.91 -0.90 -0.15
N PRO A 8 23.98 -1.58 -0.87
CA PRO A 8 22.55 -1.33 -0.77
C PRO A 8 22.06 -1.45 0.68
N VAL A 9 21.04 -0.68 1.07
CA VAL A 9 20.54 -0.70 2.45
C VAL A 9 20.02 -2.07 2.87
N TYR A 10 19.34 -2.83 2.00
CA TYR A 10 18.81 -4.16 2.34
C TYR A 10 19.89 -5.14 2.79
N THR A 11 21.13 -5.00 2.29
CA THR A 11 22.26 -5.85 2.72
C THR A 11 22.58 -5.63 4.20
N LEU A 12 22.44 -4.40 4.67
CA LEU A 12 22.65 -4.05 6.08
C LEU A 12 21.46 -4.45 6.97
N LEU A 13 20.30 -4.71 6.37
CA LEU A 13 19.08 -5.14 7.08
C LEU A 13 18.94 -6.67 7.16
N GLY A 14 19.86 -7.44 6.56
CA GLY A 14 19.86 -8.91 6.58
C GLY A 14 19.43 -9.57 5.26
N GLY A 15 19.13 -8.78 4.23
CA GLY A 15 18.74 -9.27 2.90
C GLY A 15 19.89 -9.35 1.87
N PRO A 16 19.55 -9.52 0.57
CA PRO A 16 18.19 -9.63 0.04
C PRO A 16 17.67 -11.08 0.08
N THR A 17 16.39 -11.27 0.36
CA THR A 17 15.72 -12.59 0.27
C THR A 17 15.19 -12.90 -1.14
N ARG A 18 15.26 -11.92 -2.05
CA ARG A 18 14.75 -11.97 -3.43
C ARG A 18 15.43 -10.88 -4.27
N THR A 19 15.37 -10.98 -5.59
CA THR A 19 15.96 -9.97 -6.50
C THR A 19 14.93 -9.00 -7.08
N GLU A 20 13.64 -9.33 -6.96
CA GLU A 20 12.51 -8.54 -7.43
C GLU A 20 11.35 -8.62 -6.44
N ILE A 21 10.52 -7.58 -6.38
CA ILE A 21 9.35 -7.50 -5.51
C ILE A 21 8.13 -7.29 -6.41
N PRO A 22 7.11 -8.17 -6.38
CA PRO A 22 5.83 -7.87 -7.01
C PRO A 22 5.28 -6.54 -6.49
N ALA A 23 4.74 -5.71 -7.37
CA ALA A 23 4.10 -4.46 -7.00
C ALA A 23 2.61 -4.53 -7.37
N TYR A 24 1.76 -3.85 -6.60
CA TYR A 24 0.40 -3.54 -7.03
C TYR A 24 0.28 -2.08 -7.41
N ALA A 25 -0.56 -1.82 -8.42
CA ALA A 25 -0.84 -0.46 -8.88
C ALA A 25 -1.89 0.18 -7.98
N SER A 26 -1.47 1.13 -7.15
CA SER A 26 -2.37 1.92 -6.30
C SER A 26 -2.80 3.18 -7.05
N MET A 27 -4.11 3.29 -7.30
CA MET A 27 -4.71 4.25 -8.24
C MET A 27 -5.21 5.52 -7.53
N LEU A 28 -4.52 5.93 -6.46
CA LEU A 28 -4.88 7.11 -5.69
C LEU A 28 -4.86 8.37 -6.56
N GLY A 29 -5.97 9.11 -6.54
CA GLY A 29 -6.11 10.39 -7.23
C GLY A 29 -6.43 10.29 -8.73
N TYR A 30 -6.83 9.13 -9.22
CA TYR A 30 -7.45 8.96 -10.55
C TYR A 30 -8.97 9.15 -10.51
N SER A 31 -9.58 9.37 -11.68
CA SER A 31 -11.06 9.45 -11.80
C SER A 31 -11.70 8.08 -11.52
N LEU A 32 -12.94 8.13 -11.04
CA LEU A 32 -13.79 6.94 -10.83
C LEU A 32 -14.93 6.85 -11.85
N ASP A 33 -14.89 7.68 -12.89
CA ASP A 33 -15.82 7.56 -14.02
C ASP A 33 -15.61 6.21 -14.73
N PRO A 34 -16.66 5.40 -14.97
CA PRO A 34 -16.50 4.02 -15.43
C PRO A 34 -15.64 3.84 -16.69
N GLU A 35 -15.80 4.73 -17.69
CA GLU A 35 -15.02 4.68 -18.93
C GLU A 35 -13.52 4.89 -18.68
N LEU A 36 -13.18 5.87 -17.83
CA LEU A 36 -11.79 6.15 -17.46
C LEU A 36 -11.22 5.06 -16.56
N VAL A 37 -12.03 4.49 -15.67
CA VAL A 37 -11.64 3.34 -14.84
C VAL A 37 -11.26 2.16 -15.72
N GLN A 38 -12.09 1.81 -16.70
CA GLN A 38 -11.84 0.71 -17.62
C GLN A 38 -10.53 0.92 -18.41
N GLU A 39 -10.33 2.11 -18.98
CA GLU A 39 -9.10 2.47 -19.69
C GLU A 39 -7.86 2.28 -18.81
N ARG A 40 -7.89 2.83 -17.58
CA ARG A 40 -6.74 2.75 -16.67
C ARG A 40 -6.47 1.35 -16.16
N VAL A 41 -7.53 0.57 -15.90
CA VAL A 41 -7.39 -0.86 -15.57
C VAL A 41 -6.67 -1.60 -16.69
N GLN A 42 -7.07 -1.39 -17.94
CA GLN A 42 -6.44 -2.06 -19.08
C GLN A 42 -4.97 -1.67 -19.21
N GLU A 43 -4.62 -0.41 -18.97
CA GLU A 43 -3.22 0.03 -18.92
C GLU A 43 -2.43 -0.66 -17.80
N VAL A 44 -2.97 -0.72 -16.58
CA VAL A 44 -2.36 -1.41 -15.44
C VAL A 44 -2.09 -2.88 -15.77
N VAL A 45 -3.08 -3.60 -16.32
CA VAL A 45 -2.92 -5.00 -16.72
C VAL A 45 -1.87 -5.12 -17.84
N SER A 46 -1.87 -4.22 -18.82
CA SER A 46 -0.90 -4.23 -19.93
C SER A 46 0.55 -4.00 -19.47
N GLN A 47 0.74 -3.29 -18.34
CA GLN A 47 2.03 -3.06 -17.70
C GLN A 47 2.51 -4.26 -16.87
N GLY A 48 1.69 -5.32 -16.77
CA GLY A 48 2.02 -6.58 -16.11
C GLY A 48 1.72 -6.62 -14.61
N TYR A 49 0.99 -5.64 -14.06
CA TYR A 49 0.55 -5.72 -12.66
C TYR A 49 -0.47 -6.84 -12.49
N ALA A 50 -0.27 -7.65 -11.44
CA ALA A 50 -1.21 -8.72 -11.06
C ALA A 50 -2.24 -8.26 -10.00
N ALA A 51 -2.18 -6.99 -9.58
CA ALA A 51 -3.04 -6.45 -8.53
C ALA A 51 -3.18 -4.92 -8.67
N THR A 52 -4.35 -4.38 -8.30
CA THR A 52 -4.63 -2.94 -8.30
C THR A 52 -5.50 -2.50 -7.12
N LYS A 53 -5.22 -1.33 -6.54
CA LYS A 53 -5.99 -0.73 -5.44
C LYS A 53 -6.75 0.52 -5.90
N TRP A 54 -8.03 0.60 -5.55
CA TRP A 54 -8.95 1.69 -5.90
C TRP A 54 -9.68 2.23 -4.68
N PHE A 55 -10.12 3.48 -4.76
CA PHE A 55 -10.58 4.26 -3.62
C PHE A 55 -12.06 4.58 -3.76
N PHE A 56 -12.84 4.34 -2.70
CA PHE A 56 -14.22 4.79 -2.65
C PHE A 56 -14.30 6.31 -2.44
N ARG A 57 -15.40 6.91 -2.91
CA ARG A 57 -15.71 8.33 -2.68
C ARG A 57 -17.05 8.55 -1.99
N ASP A 58 -17.85 7.50 -1.89
CA ASP A 58 -19.16 7.53 -1.26
C ASP A 58 -19.12 6.74 0.04
N GLY A 59 -19.86 7.23 1.05
CA GLY A 59 -19.92 6.64 2.38
C GLY A 59 -21.34 6.59 2.95
N PRO A 60 -21.48 6.46 4.28
CA PRO A 60 -22.78 6.30 4.93
C PRO A 60 -23.80 7.41 4.60
N THR A 61 -23.32 8.65 4.45
CA THR A 61 -24.17 9.82 4.19
C THR A 61 -24.75 9.87 2.78
N ASP A 62 -24.20 9.11 1.84
CA ASP A 62 -24.66 9.06 0.44
C ASP A 62 -25.83 8.08 0.22
N GLY A 63 -26.16 7.31 1.25
CA GLY A 63 -27.28 6.38 1.26
C GLY A 63 -27.25 5.36 0.12
N ALA A 64 -28.44 4.94 -0.33
CA ALA A 64 -28.58 3.92 -1.36
C ALA A 64 -27.93 4.31 -2.71
N ALA A 65 -27.89 5.61 -3.03
CA ALA A 65 -27.27 6.10 -4.25
C ALA A 65 -25.74 5.95 -4.22
N GLY A 66 -25.11 6.24 -3.07
CA GLY A 66 -23.69 6.02 -2.84
C GLY A 66 -23.31 4.54 -2.88
N ILE A 67 -24.08 3.68 -2.22
CA ILE A 67 -23.92 2.22 -2.31
C ILE A 67 -23.95 1.76 -3.77
N ALA A 68 -24.94 2.22 -4.54
CA ALA A 68 -25.06 1.85 -5.94
C ALA A 68 -23.87 2.36 -6.79
N ARG A 69 -23.29 3.53 -6.48
CA ARG A 69 -22.08 4.04 -7.14
C ARG A 69 -20.85 3.21 -6.80
N ASN A 70 -20.62 2.92 -5.53
CA ASN A 70 -19.52 2.06 -5.07
C ASN A 70 -19.59 0.66 -5.72
N LEU A 71 -20.76 0.03 -5.77
CA LEU A 71 -20.92 -1.27 -6.43
C LEU A 71 -20.67 -1.20 -7.95
N ARG A 72 -21.12 -0.12 -8.61
CA ARG A 72 -20.82 0.07 -10.04
C ARG A 72 -19.33 0.21 -10.30
N LEU A 73 -18.59 0.91 -9.45
CA LEU A 73 -17.14 1.00 -9.53
C LEU A 73 -16.52 -0.40 -9.45
N VAL A 74 -16.80 -1.16 -8.40
CA VAL A 74 -16.16 -2.47 -8.19
C VAL A 74 -16.55 -3.48 -9.26
N ARG A 75 -17.80 -3.45 -9.73
CA ARG A 75 -18.22 -4.24 -10.88
C ARG A 75 -17.41 -3.89 -12.13
N THR A 76 -17.28 -2.61 -12.45
CA THR A 76 -16.49 -2.14 -13.60
C THR A 76 -15.03 -2.58 -13.48
N LEU A 77 -14.45 -2.48 -12.29
CA LEU A 77 -13.09 -2.96 -12.02
C LEU A 77 -12.97 -4.45 -12.32
N ARG A 78 -13.81 -5.30 -11.72
CA ARG A 78 -13.75 -6.76 -11.89
C ARG A 78 -14.00 -7.19 -13.33
N GLU A 79 -14.98 -6.62 -14.00
CA GLU A 79 -15.24 -6.89 -15.43
C GLU A 79 -14.06 -6.49 -16.32
N SER A 80 -13.31 -5.44 -15.93
CA SER A 80 -12.18 -4.93 -16.71
C SER A 80 -10.85 -5.65 -16.44
N VAL A 81 -10.57 -6.02 -15.18
CA VAL A 81 -9.31 -6.71 -14.80
C VAL A 81 -9.35 -8.21 -15.09
N GLY A 82 -10.54 -8.81 -15.17
CA GLY A 82 -10.72 -10.26 -15.26
C GLY A 82 -10.62 -10.99 -13.90
N PRO A 83 -10.67 -12.33 -13.90
CA PRO A 83 -10.74 -13.11 -12.65
C PRO A 83 -9.41 -13.26 -11.92
N ASP A 84 -8.28 -13.14 -12.63
CA ASP A 84 -6.95 -13.53 -12.12
C ASP A 84 -6.15 -12.38 -11.50
N VAL A 85 -6.63 -11.14 -11.64
CA VAL A 85 -5.98 -9.94 -11.12
C VAL A 85 -6.65 -9.55 -9.80
N ASP A 86 -5.86 -9.33 -8.76
CA ASP A 86 -6.36 -8.92 -7.45
C ASP A 86 -6.89 -7.48 -7.49
N ILE A 87 -7.99 -7.24 -6.77
CA ILE A 87 -8.54 -5.91 -6.54
C ILE A 87 -8.51 -5.62 -5.04
N MET A 88 -7.94 -4.50 -4.66
CA MET A 88 -7.99 -3.96 -3.30
C MET A 88 -8.84 -2.70 -3.29
N LEU A 89 -9.58 -2.50 -2.21
CA LEU A 89 -10.57 -1.43 -2.11
C LEU A 89 -10.30 -0.62 -0.85
N ASP A 90 -10.16 0.69 -1.02
CA ASP A 90 -9.75 1.60 0.03
C ASP A 90 -10.89 2.55 0.40
N CYS A 91 -11.25 2.53 1.68
CA CYS A 91 -12.34 3.31 2.25
C CYS A 91 -11.84 4.65 2.82
N TRP A 92 -10.53 4.86 2.96
CA TRP A 92 -9.91 6.07 3.48
C TRP A 92 -10.61 6.60 4.75
N MET A 93 -10.80 5.74 5.73
CA MET A 93 -11.42 6.05 7.04
C MET A 93 -12.84 6.62 6.97
N SER A 94 -13.53 6.51 5.83
CA SER A 94 -14.77 7.27 5.55
C SER A 94 -16.07 6.53 5.90
N TRP A 95 -16.00 5.28 6.33
CA TRP A 95 -17.17 4.47 6.65
C TRP A 95 -17.36 4.28 8.15
N ASP A 96 -18.47 3.64 8.52
CA ASP A 96 -18.76 3.17 9.87
C ASP A 96 -19.00 1.64 9.86
N VAL A 97 -19.15 1.04 11.03
CA VAL A 97 -19.33 -0.41 11.16
C VAL A 97 -20.58 -0.92 10.39
N PRO A 98 -21.79 -0.35 10.55
CA PRO A 98 -22.97 -0.83 9.84
C PRO A 98 -22.83 -0.75 8.31
N TYR A 99 -22.33 0.37 7.80
CA TYR A 99 -22.14 0.55 6.36
C TYR A 99 -21.08 -0.41 5.82
N THR A 100 -19.97 -0.60 6.55
CA THR A 100 -18.89 -1.49 6.13
C THR A 100 -19.37 -2.94 6.03
N ILE A 101 -20.11 -3.44 7.03
CA ILE A 101 -20.67 -4.80 6.98
C ILE A 101 -21.63 -4.93 5.80
N GLN A 102 -22.53 -3.95 5.62
CA GLN A 102 -23.48 -3.94 4.51
C GLN A 102 -22.79 -3.95 3.14
N MET A 103 -21.74 -3.15 2.98
CA MET A 103 -20.97 -3.10 1.74
C MET A 103 -20.16 -4.38 1.52
N ALA A 104 -19.50 -4.90 2.56
CA ALA A 104 -18.68 -6.10 2.46
C ALA A 104 -19.48 -7.31 1.95
N ASP A 105 -20.71 -7.50 2.46
CA ASP A 105 -21.63 -8.55 1.98
C ASP A 105 -21.90 -8.46 0.47
N ARG A 106 -22.02 -7.24 -0.07
CA ARG A 106 -22.29 -7.00 -1.49
C ARG A 106 -21.02 -7.03 -2.35
N LEU A 107 -19.87 -6.78 -1.73
CA LEU A 107 -18.57 -6.77 -2.39
C LEU A 107 -17.97 -8.18 -2.51
N GLU A 108 -18.41 -9.14 -1.71
CA GLU A 108 -17.87 -10.51 -1.65
C GLU A 108 -17.85 -11.19 -3.02
N GLU A 109 -18.88 -10.99 -3.86
CA GLU A 109 -18.97 -11.59 -5.21
C GLU A 109 -17.86 -11.11 -6.17
N TYR A 110 -17.22 -9.97 -5.88
CA TYR A 110 -16.13 -9.43 -6.70
C TYR A 110 -14.75 -9.86 -6.21
N HIS A 111 -14.69 -10.67 -5.15
CA HIS A 111 -13.47 -11.23 -4.57
C HIS A 111 -12.36 -10.18 -4.34
N PRO A 112 -12.63 -9.08 -3.62
CA PRO A 112 -11.57 -8.15 -3.25
C PRO A 112 -10.57 -8.84 -2.32
N ARG A 113 -9.29 -8.58 -2.56
CA ARG A 113 -8.19 -9.11 -1.75
C ARG A 113 -8.20 -8.54 -0.33
N TRP A 114 -8.61 -7.28 -0.17
CA TRP A 114 -8.92 -6.67 1.12
C TRP A 114 -9.82 -5.43 0.99
N LEU A 115 -10.41 -5.04 2.11
CA LEU A 115 -10.94 -3.70 2.37
C LEU A 115 -9.97 -2.95 3.29
N GLU A 116 -9.59 -1.75 2.89
CA GLU A 116 -8.57 -0.93 3.56
C GLU A 116 -9.19 0.26 4.28
N GLU A 117 -8.74 0.45 5.52
CA GLU A 117 -9.16 1.50 6.43
C GLU A 117 -10.65 1.87 6.40
N PRO A 118 -11.57 0.92 6.71
CA PRO A 118 -13.00 1.21 6.69
C PRO A 118 -13.40 2.31 7.69
N VAL A 119 -12.71 2.41 8.82
CA VAL A 119 -13.02 3.35 9.90
C VAL A 119 -11.78 4.13 10.33
N LEU A 120 -11.98 5.20 11.10
CA LEU A 120 -10.90 6.00 11.68
C LEU A 120 -9.89 5.14 12.46
N PRO A 121 -8.58 5.47 12.40
CA PRO A 121 -7.50 4.69 13.04
C PRO A 121 -7.70 4.57 14.55
N ASP A 122 -8.19 5.64 15.20
CA ASP A 122 -8.48 5.65 16.65
C ASP A 122 -9.51 4.59 17.09
N LYS A 123 -10.26 4.00 16.15
CA LYS A 123 -11.38 3.09 16.44
C LYS A 123 -10.97 1.62 16.28
N ILE A 124 -9.89 1.21 16.94
CA ILE A 124 -9.32 -0.15 16.87
C ILE A 124 -10.38 -1.24 17.17
N GLU A 125 -11.26 -1.04 18.16
CA GLU A 125 -12.30 -2.04 18.44
C GLU A 125 -13.30 -2.20 17.29
N GLN A 126 -13.54 -1.13 16.51
CA GLN A 126 -14.43 -1.18 15.34
C GLN A 126 -13.80 -1.92 14.17
N TYR A 127 -12.48 -1.81 13.95
CA TYR A 127 -11.78 -2.68 13.01
C TYR A 127 -11.97 -4.15 13.38
N ALA A 128 -11.74 -4.49 14.66
CA ALA A 128 -11.88 -5.86 15.14
C ALA A 128 -13.33 -6.36 15.06
N GLU A 129 -14.32 -5.49 15.30
CA GLU A 129 -15.74 -5.81 15.10
C GLU A 129 -16.06 -6.09 13.63
N ILE A 130 -15.64 -5.21 12.71
CA ILE A 130 -15.85 -5.39 11.27
C ILE A 130 -15.23 -6.71 10.83
N ARG A 131 -13.95 -6.93 11.13
CA ARG A 131 -13.21 -8.13 10.72
C ARG A 131 -13.88 -9.43 11.19
N ARG A 132 -14.51 -9.44 12.37
CA ARG A 132 -15.28 -10.61 12.86
C ARG A 132 -16.59 -10.86 12.12
N ASN A 133 -17.15 -9.85 11.46
CA ASN A 133 -18.47 -9.90 10.83
C ASN A 133 -18.43 -9.95 9.29
N VAL A 134 -17.26 -9.80 8.67
CA VAL A 134 -17.13 -9.82 7.21
C VAL A 134 -16.21 -10.95 6.76
N ARG A 135 -16.33 -11.35 5.49
CA ARG A 135 -15.48 -12.37 4.87
C ARG A 135 -14.31 -11.81 4.08
N ILE A 136 -14.40 -10.54 3.70
CA ILE A 136 -13.31 -9.85 3.00
C ILE A 136 -12.23 -9.49 4.02
N PRO A 137 -10.94 -9.81 3.77
CA PRO A 137 -9.86 -9.42 4.66
C PRO A 137 -9.83 -7.92 4.95
N ILE A 138 -9.52 -7.54 6.19
CA ILE A 138 -9.37 -6.14 6.58
C ILE A 138 -7.90 -5.75 6.63
N SER A 139 -7.58 -4.59 6.08
CA SER A 139 -6.23 -4.04 6.08
C SER A 139 -6.22 -2.63 6.64
N GLY A 140 -5.08 -2.21 7.19
CA GLY A 140 -4.89 -0.84 7.67
C GLY A 140 -3.58 -0.68 8.44
N GLY A 141 -3.46 0.47 9.12
CA GLY A 141 -2.29 0.82 9.91
C GLY A 141 -1.31 1.74 9.19
N GLU A 142 -1.68 2.32 8.04
CA GLU A 142 -0.88 3.38 7.44
C GLU A 142 -0.83 4.61 8.36
N HIS A 143 -1.96 4.95 9.00
CA HIS A 143 -2.06 6.03 9.98
C HIS A 143 -1.62 5.66 11.41
N GLU A 144 -1.01 4.48 11.59
CA GLU A 144 -0.46 4.07 12.89
C GLU A 144 1.03 4.38 13.02
N TYR A 145 1.42 4.77 14.23
CA TYR A 145 2.77 5.25 14.50
C TYR A 145 3.51 4.28 15.42
N THR A 146 4.75 3.96 15.05
CA THR A 146 5.67 3.11 15.83
C THR A 146 5.16 1.69 16.07
N ARG A 147 6.01 0.80 16.59
CA ARG A 147 5.58 -0.59 16.85
C ARG A 147 4.49 -0.70 17.92
N TRP A 148 4.28 0.32 18.75
CA TRP A 148 3.29 0.27 19.82
C TRP A 148 1.86 0.43 19.27
N GLY A 149 1.61 1.42 18.40
CA GLY A 149 0.30 1.56 17.75
C GLY A 149 -0.04 0.33 16.90
N LEU A 150 0.92 -0.15 16.10
CA LEU A 150 0.73 -1.38 15.32
C LEU A 150 0.49 -2.61 16.21
N LYS A 151 1.09 -2.68 17.41
CA LYS A 151 0.83 -3.77 18.36
C LYS A 151 -0.61 -3.74 18.89
N GLU A 152 -1.20 -2.58 19.09
CA GLU A 152 -2.59 -2.47 19.53
C GLU A 152 -3.55 -3.04 18.48
N LEU A 153 -3.32 -2.77 17.19
CA LEU A 153 -4.07 -3.42 16.09
C LEU A 153 -3.92 -4.96 16.14
N MET A 154 -2.71 -5.46 16.36
CA MET A 154 -2.43 -6.90 16.42
C MET A 154 -3.10 -7.56 17.63
N ASP A 155 -2.97 -6.97 18.81
CA ASP A 155 -3.54 -7.48 20.06
C ASP A 155 -5.08 -7.52 20.01
N ALA A 156 -5.69 -6.53 19.35
CA ALA A 156 -7.14 -6.49 19.15
C ALA A 156 -7.63 -7.46 18.05
N GLY A 157 -6.72 -8.01 17.25
CA GLY A 157 -7.07 -8.78 16.05
C GLY A 157 -7.84 -7.94 15.03
N ALA A 158 -7.42 -6.68 14.86
CA ALA A 158 -8.12 -5.65 14.08
C ALA A 158 -7.96 -5.82 12.56
N CYS A 159 -6.80 -6.31 12.10
CA CYS A 159 -6.47 -6.42 10.68
C CYS A 159 -5.96 -7.82 10.32
N ASP A 160 -6.17 -8.22 9.07
CA ASP A 160 -5.55 -9.38 8.40
C ASP A 160 -4.24 -8.99 7.68
N VAL A 161 -4.07 -7.71 7.35
CA VAL A 161 -2.87 -7.16 6.69
C VAL A 161 -2.50 -5.84 7.36
N LEU A 162 -1.23 -5.67 7.73
CA LEU A 162 -0.72 -4.42 8.31
C LEU A 162 -0.01 -3.58 7.24
N GLN A 163 -0.28 -2.28 7.22
CA GLN A 163 0.21 -1.36 6.18
C GLN A 163 0.95 -0.12 6.71
N PRO A 164 1.86 -0.25 7.71
CA PRO A 164 2.59 0.88 8.25
C PRO A 164 3.33 1.65 7.16
N ASP A 165 3.21 2.98 7.18
CA ASP A 165 3.95 3.83 6.27
C ASP A 165 5.39 4.05 6.75
N ILE A 166 6.36 3.93 5.85
CA ILE A 166 7.78 4.03 6.20
C ILE A 166 8.21 5.42 6.70
N TYR A 167 7.56 6.49 6.25
CA TYR A 167 7.84 7.86 6.71
C TYR A 167 7.11 8.18 8.01
N TRP A 168 5.93 7.60 8.24
CA TRP A 168 5.13 7.92 9.43
C TRP A 168 5.42 6.99 10.60
N ALA A 169 5.56 5.68 10.36
CA ALA A 169 5.71 4.68 11.42
C ALA A 169 7.04 4.77 12.19
N GLY A 170 7.97 5.65 11.79
CA GLY A 170 9.23 5.90 12.49
C GLY A 170 10.49 5.51 11.72
N GLY A 171 10.39 5.36 10.40
CA GLY A 171 11.54 5.10 9.52
C GLY A 171 11.98 3.64 9.46
N ILE A 172 13.01 3.38 8.65
CA ILE A 172 13.54 2.04 8.35
C ILE A 172 13.83 1.22 9.63
N SER A 173 14.40 1.85 10.66
CA SER A 173 14.75 1.13 11.88
C SER A 173 13.50 0.65 12.61
N GLU A 174 12.46 1.48 12.70
CA GLU A 174 11.20 1.11 13.36
C GLU A 174 10.41 0.10 12.53
N MET A 175 10.40 0.24 11.20
CA MET A 175 9.82 -0.75 10.29
C MET A 175 10.39 -2.16 10.49
N GLN A 176 11.71 -2.31 10.70
CA GLN A 176 12.30 -3.63 10.98
C GLN A 176 11.74 -4.26 12.27
N LYS A 177 11.47 -3.45 13.30
CA LYS A 177 10.89 -3.92 14.57
C LYS A 177 9.40 -4.24 14.41
N ILE A 178 8.67 -3.44 13.64
CA ILE A 178 7.26 -3.69 13.32
C ILE A 178 7.11 -5.01 12.57
N ILE A 179 7.90 -5.23 11.52
CA ILE A 179 7.82 -6.46 10.71
C ILE A 179 8.22 -7.69 11.54
N ALA A 180 9.29 -7.58 12.35
CA ALA A 180 9.68 -8.64 13.26
C ALA A 180 8.55 -8.99 14.25
N LEU A 181 7.88 -7.98 14.81
CA LEU A 181 6.76 -8.19 15.72
C LEU A 181 5.56 -8.83 15.01
N ALA A 182 5.16 -8.31 13.86
CA ALA A 182 4.06 -8.84 13.05
C ALA A 182 4.26 -10.31 12.65
N SER A 183 5.52 -10.72 12.42
CA SER A 183 5.83 -12.13 12.13
C SER A 183 5.47 -13.09 13.27
N ALA A 184 5.43 -12.63 14.53
CA ALA A 184 5.00 -13.45 15.66
C ALA A 184 3.47 -13.64 15.73
N TYR A 185 2.72 -12.85 14.95
CA TYR A 185 1.26 -12.91 14.83
C TYR A 185 0.81 -13.55 13.51
N ASP A 186 1.75 -14.04 12.69
CA ASP A 186 1.51 -14.53 11.32
C ASP A 186 0.80 -13.52 10.40
N LEU A 187 1.01 -12.21 10.64
CA LEU A 187 0.41 -11.15 9.85
C LEU A 187 1.38 -10.65 8.77
N PRO A 188 0.94 -10.59 7.49
CA PRO A 188 1.73 -9.94 6.45
C PRO A 188 1.80 -8.43 6.68
N VAL A 189 2.96 -7.86 6.35
CA VAL A 189 3.21 -6.42 6.35
C VAL A 189 3.42 -5.97 4.91
N ILE A 190 2.54 -5.10 4.42
CA ILE A 190 2.57 -4.51 3.09
C ILE A 190 2.64 -2.98 3.29
N PRO A 191 3.83 -2.39 3.42
CA PRO A 191 3.97 -0.98 3.78
C PRO A 191 3.27 -0.05 2.78
N HIS A 192 2.61 0.98 3.29
CA HIS A 192 2.02 2.04 2.48
C HIS A 192 3.10 2.78 1.65
N GLY A 193 2.69 3.24 0.46
CA GLY A 193 3.57 3.56 -0.66
C GLY A 193 4.28 4.92 -0.69
N HIS A 194 4.43 5.67 0.41
CA HIS A 194 5.03 7.02 0.34
C HIS A 194 6.48 7.05 -0.19
N SER A 195 7.28 6.01 0.05
CA SER A 195 8.68 5.93 -0.40
C SER A 195 9.02 4.61 -1.06
N THR A 196 8.83 4.51 -2.38
CA THR A 196 9.17 3.29 -3.13
C THR A 196 10.63 2.83 -2.91
N PRO A 197 11.66 3.70 -2.97
CA PRO A 197 13.04 3.24 -2.75
C PRO A 197 13.27 2.69 -1.34
N ALA A 198 12.83 3.41 -0.30
CA ALA A 198 13.03 2.96 1.07
C ALA A 198 12.23 1.69 1.39
N THR A 199 10.97 1.63 0.95
CA THR A 199 10.09 0.47 1.14
C THR A 199 10.64 -0.76 0.42
N ALA A 200 11.18 -0.63 -0.80
CA ALA A 200 11.81 -1.74 -1.52
C ALA A 200 12.99 -2.34 -0.74
N HIS A 201 13.85 -1.51 -0.16
CA HIS A 201 14.96 -1.99 0.67
C HIS A 201 14.48 -2.69 1.96
N VAL A 202 13.41 -2.19 2.58
CA VAL A 202 12.83 -2.83 3.77
C VAL A 202 12.23 -4.19 3.40
N ILE A 203 11.36 -4.27 2.39
CA ILE A 203 10.70 -5.52 1.96
C ILE A 203 11.73 -6.56 1.52
N ALA A 204 12.78 -6.15 0.80
CA ALA A 204 13.83 -7.06 0.32
C ALA A 204 14.58 -7.79 1.44
N ALA A 205 14.57 -7.24 2.66
CA ALA A 205 15.24 -7.83 3.81
C ALA A 205 14.40 -8.91 4.54
N TRP A 206 13.13 -9.06 4.19
CA TRP A 206 12.20 -9.98 4.84
C TRP A 206 11.72 -11.07 3.88
N PRO A 207 11.35 -12.27 4.36
CA PRO A 207 10.79 -13.33 3.52
C PRO A 207 9.50 -12.89 2.79
N GLN A 208 9.23 -13.50 1.63
CA GLN A 208 8.03 -13.21 0.84
C GLN A 208 6.73 -13.56 1.56
N THR A 209 6.79 -14.50 2.51
CA THR A 209 5.64 -14.84 3.38
C THR A 209 5.28 -13.71 4.34
N THR A 210 6.23 -12.87 4.75
CA THR A 210 5.99 -11.75 5.69
C THR A 210 5.75 -10.44 4.95
N CYS A 211 6.54 -10.15 3.92
CA CYS A 211 6.36 -8.96 3.09
C CYS A 211 6.21 -9.38 1.62
N PRO A 212 4.99 -9.70 1.15
CA PRO A 212 4.79 -10.35 -0.14
C PRO A 212 4.85 -9.42 -1.35
N ILE A 213 4.41 -8.18 -1.19
CA ILE A 213 4.15 -7.25 -2.30
C ILE A 213 4.46 -5.81 -1.85
N LEU A 214 4.76 -4.93 -2.79
CA LEU A 214 4.98 -3.50 -2.56
C LEU A 214 3.81 -2.68 -3.11
N GLU A 215 3.39 -1.66 -2.37
CA GLU A 215 2.48 -0.65 -2.91
C GLU A 215 3.20 0.32 -3.84
N TYR A 216 2.74 0.45 -5.08
CA TYR A 216 3.22 1.49 -5.99
C TYR A 216 2.09 2.47 -6.32
N LEU A 217 2.10 3.63 -5.66
CA LEU A 217 1.21 4.76 -5.98
C LEU A 217 1.57 5.33 -7.36
N VAL A 218 0.82 4.95 -8.39
CA VAL A 218 1.19 5.18 -9.80
C VAL A 218 1.40 6.66 -10.09
N LYS A 219 0.43 7.50 -9.71
CA LYS A 219 0.47 8.95 -9.91
C LYS A 219 1.47 9.64 -8.99
N TRP A 220 1.48 9.28 -7.71
CA TRP A 220 2.29 9.97 -6.71
C TRP A 220 3.77 9.69 -6.83
N ASN A 221 4.17 8.52 -7.34
CA ASN A 221 5.59 8.22 -7.57
C ASN A 221 6.23 9.13 -8.63
N GLU A 222 5.47 9.67 -9.60
CA GLU A 222 6.00 10.70 -10.51
C GLU A 222 6.37 11.98 -9.75
N ILE A 223 5.64 12.31 -8.69
CA ILE A 223 5.88 13.49 -7.84
C ILE A 223 6.99 13.18 -6.82
N HIS A 224 6.82 12.11 -6.04
CA HIS A 224 7.73 11.74 -4.94
C HIS A 224 9.14 11.42 -5.43
N GLN A 225 9.27 10.91 -6.65
CA GLN A 225 10.56 10.57 -7.24
C GLN A 225 11.03 11.59 -8.28
N PHE A 226 10.33 12.72 -8.47
CA PHE A 226 10.64 13.70 -9.51
C PHE A 226 12.11 14.14 -9.45
N PHE A 227 12.60 14.51 -8.26
CA PHE A 227 13.98 14.97 -8.08
C PHE A 227 15.02 13.85 -8.03
N LEU A 228 14.63 12.56 -8.08
CA LEU A 228 15.59 11.48 -8.07
C LEU A 228 16.27 11.35 -9.43
N LYS A 229 17.58 11.11 -9.40
CA LYS A 229 18.41 10.80 -10.57
C LYS A 229 18.04 9.46 -11.19
N THR A 230 17.62 8.51 -10.37
CA THR A 230 17.21 7.18 -10.82
C THR A 230 15.92 6.76 -10.11
N PRO A 231 14.75 7.24 -10.58
CA PRO A 231 13.46 6.82 -10.05
C PRO A 231 13.29 5.30 -10.16
N LEU A 232 12.82 4.68 -9.09
CA LEU A 232 12.53 3.26 -9.01
C LEU A 232 11.10 2.99 -9.49
N LYS A 233 10.97 2.47 -10.70
CA LYS A 233 9.68 2.19 -11.36
C LYS A 233 9.48 0.68 -11.58
N PRO A 234 8.25 0.16 -11.46
CA PRO A 234 7.96 -1.22 -11.81
C PRO A 234 8.20 -1.53 -13.29
N VAL A 235 8.69 -2.73 -13.57
CA VAL A 235 8.83 -3.30 -14.92
C VAL A 235 8.12 -4.65 -14.92
N GLY A 236 7.08 -4.80 -15.77
CA GLY A 236 6.26 -6.02 -15.78
C GLY A 236 5.58 -6.28 -14.42
N GLY A 237 5.07 -5.23 -13.77
CA GLY A 237 4.43 -5.31 -12.45
C GLY A 237 5.37 -5.59 -11.28
N LYS A 238 6.69 -5.46 -11.44
CA LYS A 238 7.68 -5.78 -10.38
C LYS A 238 8.72 -4.68 -10.21
N ILE A 239 9.10 -4.40 -8.96
CA ILE A 239 10.27 -3.60 -8.63
C ILE A 239 11.52 -4.49 -8.69
N ILE A 240 12.46 -4.14 -9.58
CA ILE A 240 13.79 -4.75 -9.59
C ILE A 240 14.65 -4.05 -8.53
N LEU A 241 15.30 -4.82 -7.65
CA LEU A 241 16.03 -4.23 -6.54
C LEU A 241 17.22 -3.39 -7.03
N PRO A 242 17.39 -2.15 -6.53
CA PRO A 242 18.57 -1.36 -6.83
C PRO A 242 19.82 -1.99 -6.21
N THR A 243 20.93 -1.95 -6.94
CA THR A 243 22.23 -2.50 -6.51
C THR A 243 23.23 -1.43 -6.09
N ALA A 244 22.90 -0.15 -6.32
CA ALA A 244 23.74 0.97 -5.93
C ALA A 244 23.82 1.14 -4.39
N PRO A 245 24.94 1.65 -3.85
CA PRO A 245 25.07 1.91 -2.41
C PRO A 245 24.00 2.87 -1.86
N GLY A 246 23.49 2.57 -0.66
CA GLY A 246 22.46 3.40 -0.03
C GLY A 246 21.03 3.03 -0.45
N LEU A 247 20.16 4.05 -0.52
CA LEU A 247 18.73 3.91 -0.85
C LEU A 247 18.43 4.15 -2.34
N GLY A 248 19.43 4.49 -3.16
CA GLY A 248 19.22 4.93 -4.55
C GLY A 248 18.53 6.29 -4.69
N MET A 249 18.42 7.08 -3.61
CA MET A 249 17.74 8.39 -3.59
C MET A 249 18.70 9.56 -3.85
N GLU A 250 19.58 9.43 -4.84
CA GLU A 250 20.42 10.54 -5.27
C GLU A 250 19.59 11.57 -6.01
N LEU A 251 19.81 12.85 -5.71
CA LEU A 251 19.14 13.93 -6.43
C LEU A 251 19.73 14.08 -7.82
N ASP A 252 18.87 14.44 -8.76
CA ASP A 252 19.27 14.87 -10.09
C ASP A 252 19.56 16.37 -10.08
N GLU A 253 20.84 16.74 -10.06
CA GLU A 253 21.28 18.15 -10.08
C GLU A 253 20.66 18.92 -11.26
N ALA A 254 20.38 18.27 -12.39
CA ALA A 254 19.78 18.91 -13.55
C ALA A 254 18.31 19.34 -13.33
N LYS A 255 17.64 18.82 -12.29
CA LYS A 255 16.26 19.17 -11.92
C LYS A 255 16.20 20.23 -10.82
N ILE A 256 17.34 20.65 -10.29
CA ILE A 256 17.42 21.62 -9.19
C ILE A 256 17.72 23.01 -9.79
N GLU A 257 16.73 23.89 -9.76
CA GLU A 257 16.89 25.28 -10.23
C GLU A 257 17.62 26.16 -9.20
N LYS A 258 17.38 25.92 -7.91
CA LYS A 258 17.98 26.66 -6.80
C LYS A 258 18.08 25.78 -5.56
N GLN A 259 19.25 25.76 -4.94
CA GLN A 259 19.48 25.21 -3.60
C GLN A 259 19.89 26.35 -2.66
N THR A 260 19.45 26.30 -1.41
CA THR A 260 19.86 27.26 -0.38
C THR A 260 20.08 26.49 0.90
N ASP A 261 21.31 26.49 1.37
CA ASP A 261 21.63 25.89 2.67
C ASP A 261 21.23 26.88 3.77
N ILE A 262 20.36 26.45 4.67
CA ILE A 262 19.75 27.31 5.72
C ILE A 262 20.64 27.35 6.98
N ASN A 263 21.74 26.60 6.98
CA ASN A 263 22.59 26.38 8.15
C ASN A 263 23.99 27.02 8.06
N ASP A 264 24.21 27.91 7.08
CA ASP A 264 25.42 28.75 6.97
C ASP A 264 25.15 30.19 7.44
#